data_AF-A0A8C6JAI1-F1
#
_entry.id   AF-A0A8C6JAI1-F1
#
_cell.length_a   1.000
_cell.length_b   1.000
_cell.length_c   1.000
_cell.angle_alpha   90.00
_cell.angle_beta   90.00
_cell.angle_gamma   90.00
#
_symmetry.space_group_name_H-M   'P 1'
#
loop_
_entity.id
_entity.type
_entity.pdbx_description
1 polymer ?
#
loop_
_entity_poly.entity_id
_entity_poly.type
_entity_poly.pdbx_seq_one_letter_code
_entity_poly.pdbx_strand_id
1 'polypeptide(L)'
;PGIPEENWECIQRFCRDMALGLLAHKIQSPQEMEALHALTVLETCVNNCGERFHREIAKFRFLNELIKVLSPKYYGTWSSAKVKSRVTEVMFSWTVWFPQEVKIRDAYQMLKKQGIVKEDPKLPEDRILPPPSPRPQNSIFDTDEEKSKLLARLLKSNHAEDLQAANRLIKSMIKEEQEKSAQVSRRVNTISEVSESVKRMDELLENYKRQELSRSDQEALQTVFQRCEKLRPLLFRLASQTVDDDEALAEILQANDKLIQALRQYRQVVASREDGVGGGPVTSSVNAPGKECSMTALFPLITERGFGREVKFECSLSAAPYPIFAVLPSEESMLLLLSPAGGICPLTVLDRNGLKAMLHFSRDPAPGRPDVLVMVLSMLSTSAQPIKDITFQAAVPKTMKIKLQPASGSELPAFNPLLPPAVVSQVLLLSNPHKDPIRLRYKLTFTQGTQPCSEVGEVTGFPEPELSSSWS
;
A
#
# COMPACT_ATOMS: atom_id res chain seq x y z
N PRO A 1 5.86 0.05 8.20
CA PRO A 1 6.24 0.30 6.79
C PRO A 1 7.21 -0.78 6.32
N GLY A 2 6.68 -1.78 5.60
CA GLY A 2 7.46 -2.91 5.09
C GLY A 2 8.55 -2.44 4.12
N ILE A 3 9.72 -3.05 4.23
CA ILE A 3 10.82 -2.89 3.30
C ILE A 3 10.33 -3.37 1.92
N PRO A 4 10.53 -2.61 0.81
CA PRO A 4 10.07 -3.04 -0.52
C PRO A 4 10.76 -4.35 -0.92
N GLU A 5 9.98 -5.36 -1.29
CA GLU A 5 10.44 -6.70 -1.70
C GLU A 5 11.43 -6.69 -2.89
N GLU A 6 11.49 -5.59 -3.66
CA GLU A 6 12.35 -5.45 -4.85
C GLU A 6 13.85 -5.42 -4.53
N ASN A 7 14.27 -5.02 -3.32
CA ASN A 7 15.68 -5.14 -2.91
C ASN A 7 16.08 -6.58 -2.59
N TRP A 8 15.12 -7.44 -2.26
CA TRP A 8 15.40 -8.81 -1.85
C TRP A 8 15.75 -9.71 -3.02
N GLU A 9 15.15 -9.51 -4.20
CA GLU A 9 15.48 -10.29 -5.40
C GLU A 9 16.91 -10.03 -5.90
N CYS A 10 17.39 -8.79 -5.76
CA CYS A 10 18.75 -8.40 -6.12
C CYS A 10 19.77 -9.01 -5.14
N ILE A 11 19.45 -9.03 -3.85
CA ILE A 11 20.22 -9.72 -2.81
C ILE A 11 20.15 -11.26 -3.00
N GLN A 12 19.00 -11.83 -3.34
CA GLN A 12 18.82 -13.26 -3.62
C GLN A 12 19.62 -13.73 -4.84
N ARG A 13 19.73 -12.89 -5.90
CA ARG A 13 20.60 -13.17 -7.04
C ARG A 13 22.09 -13.08 -6.67
N PHE A 14 22.48 -12.14 -5.82
CA PHE A 14 23.85 -12.01 -5.30
C PHE A 14 24.24 -13.15 -4.33
N CYS A 15 23.27 -13.66 -3.55
CA CYS A 15 23.46 -14.73 -2.59
C CYS A 15 23.64 -16.14 -3.19
N ARG A 16 23.44 -16.30 -4.51
CA ARG A 16 23.19 -17.60 -5.13
C ARG A 16 24.35 -18.60 -5.07
N ASP A 17 25.59 -18.15 -5.28
CA ASP A 17 26.78 -19.03 -5.23
C ASP A 17 28.01 -18.32 -4.65
N MET A 18 28.17 -17.03 -4.96
CA MET A 18 29.35 -16.25 -4.55
C MET A 18 29.29 -15.87 -3.07
N ALA A 19 28.12 -15.53 -2.53
CA ALA A 19 27.98 -15.15 -1.12
C ALA A 19 28.16 -16.33 -0.15
N LEU A 20 27.63 -17.52 -0.47
CA LEU A 20 27.82 -18.72 0.36
C LEU A 20 29.28 -19.18 0.37
N GLY A 21 29.96 -19.12 -0.78
CA GLY A 21 31.40 -19.39 -0.86
C GLY A 21 32.23 -18.39 -0.06
N LEU A 22 31.91 -17.09 -0.16
CA LEU A 22 32.57 -16.03 0.62
C LEU A 22 32.29 -16.16 2.11
N LEU A 23 31.05 -16.44 2.53
CA LEU A 23 30.69 -16.67 3.92
C LEU A 23 31.43 -17.88 4.48
N ALA A 24 31.46 -19.00 3.77
CA ALA A 24 32.22 -20.18 4.18
C ALA A 24 33.71 -19.85 4.37
N HIS A 25 34.30 -19.11 3.44
CA HIS A 25 35.70 -18.66 3.54
C HIS A 25 35.92 -17.73 4.74
N LYS A 26 35.00 -16.81 5.02
CA LYS A 26 35.10 -15.85 6.13
C LYS A 26 34.86 -16.49 7.50
N ILE A 27 33.99 -17.50 7.58
CA ILE A 27 33.79 -18.32 8.78
C ILE A 27 35.06 -19.10 9.14
N GLN A 28 35.86 -19.48 8.15
CA GLN A 28 37.17 -20.14 8.32
C GLN A 28 38.31 -19.17 8.64
N SER A 29 38.04 -17.86 8.74
CA SER A 29 39.10 -16.87 8.98
C SER A 29 39.84 -17.16 10.29
N PRO A 30 41.17 -17.03 10.32
CA PRO A 30 41.95 -17.10 11.55
C PRO A 30 41.64 -15.93 12.50
N GLN A 31 40.98 -14.87 12.03
CA GLN A 31 40.56 -13.75 12.87
C GLN A 31 39.21 -14.06 13.54
N GLU A 32 39.20 -14.18 14.88
CA GLU A 32 38.00 -14.53 15.67
C GLU A 32 36.78 -13.64 15.34
N MET A 33 36.97 -12.32 15.27
CA MET A 33 35.86 -11.38 15.02
C MET A 33 35.31 -11.48 13.60
N GLU A 34 36.16 -11.76 12.61
CA GLU A 34 35.72 -11.92 11.21
C GLU A 34 34.86 -13.17 11.05
N ALA A 35 35.27 -14.29 11.67
CA ALA A 35 34.50 -15.52 11.68
C ALA A 35 33.17 -15.36 12.41
N LEU A 36 33.15 -14.67 13.56
CA LEU A 36 31.93 -14.40 14.32
C LEU A 36 30.95 -13.50 13.55
N HIS A 37 31.43 -12.44 12.91
CA HIS A 37 30.57 -11.59 12.07
C HIS A 37 30.02 -12.34 10.86
N ALA A 38 30.84 -13.18 10.21
CA ALA A 38 30.37 -14.02 9.11
C ALA A 38 29.27 -15.00 9.56
N LEU A 39 29.37 -15.57 10.76
CA LEU A 39 28.31 -16.40 11.35
C LEU A 39 27.03 -15.61 11.63
N THR A 40 27.12 -14.36 12.10
CA THR A 40 25.95 -13.49 12.29
C THR A 40 25.26 -13.15 10.96
N VAL A 41 26.04 -12.86 9.92
CA VAL A 41 25.49 -12.65 8.57
C VAL A 41 24.83 -13.91 8.05
N LEU A 42 25.45 -15.08 8.24
CA LEU A 42 24.87 -16.37 7.88
C LEU A 42 23.51 -16.59 8.57
N GLU A 43 23.41 -16.38 9.89
CA GLU A 43 22.12 -16.47 10.60
C GLU A 43 21.07 -15.51 10.02
N THR A 44 21.47 -14.28 9.72
CA THR A 44 20.58 -13.28 9.12
C THR A 44 20.09 -13.75 7.73
N CYS A 45 20.96 -14.34 6.92
CA CYS A 45 20.59 -14.91 5.62
C CYS A 45 19.65 -16.11 5.78
N VAL A 46 19.89 -17.00 6.75
CA VAL A 46 18.98 -18.13 7.04
C VAL A 46 17.57 -17.63 7.36
N ASN A 47 17.45 -16.55 8.13
CA ASN A 47 16.17 -16.02 8.56
C ASN A 47 15.40 -15.29 7.45
N ASN A 48 16.10 -14.68 6.49
CA ASN A 48 15.45 -13.81 5.49
C ASN A 48 15.38 -14.45 4.08
N CYS A 49 16.26 -15.40 3.73
CA CYS A 49 16.40 -15.89 2.34
C CYS A 49 15.44 -17.02 1.95
N GLY A 50 14.69 -17.56 2.91
CA GLY A 50 13.67 -18.59 2.68
C GLY A 50 14.23 -19.95 2.22
N GLU A 51 13.32 -20.85 1.83
CA GLU A 51 13.57 -22.29 1.64
C GLU A 51 14.64 -22.60 0.59
N ARG A 52 14.79 -21.76 -0.44
CA ARG A 52 15.82 -21.95 -1.49
C ARG A 52 17.23 -21.86 -0.90
N PHE A 53 17.47 -20.92 0.03
CA PHE A 53 18.75 -20.78 0.72
C PHE A 53 18.97 -21.90 1.73
N HIS A 54 17.92 -22.34 2.41
CA HIS A 54 17.98 -23.50 3.33
C HIS A 54 18.46 -24.77 2.61
N ARG A 55 17.98 -25.01 1.39
CA ARG A 55 18.46 -26.14 0.56
C ARG A 55 19.93 -26.04 0.17
N GLU A 56 20.46 -24.82 -0.01
CA GLU A 56 21.88 -24.63 -0.35
C GLU A 56 22.80 -24.87 0.85
N ILE A 57 22.47 -24.33 2.03
CA ILE A 57 23.25 -24.58 3.27
C ILE A 57 23.19 -26.04 3.72
N ALA A 58 22.11 -26.76 3.39
CA ALA A 58 21.94 -28.19 3.69
C ALA A 58 22.80 -29.11 2.78
N LYS A 59 23.42 -28.58 1.72
CA LYS A 59 24.34 -29.37 0.89
C LYS A 59 25.63 -29.66 1.66
N PHE A 60 26.14 -30.88 1.51
CA PHE A 60 27.42 -31.28 2.10
C PHE A 60 28.58 -30.37 1.71
N ARG A 61 28.55 -29.76 0.52
CA ARG A 61 29.55 -28.78 0.09
C ARG A 61 29.70 -27.64 1.10
N PHE A 62 28.59 -27.12 1.64
CA PHE A 62 28.63 -26.03 2.62
C PHE A 62 28.80 -26.56 4.05
N LEU A 63 28.09 -27.63 4.43
CA LEU A 63 28.22 -28.24 5.76
C LEU A 63 29.67 -28.68 6.04
N ASN A 64 30.39 -29.17 5.05
CA ASN A 64 31.80 -29.56 5.18
C ASN A 64 32.70 -28.37 5.54
N GLU A 65 32.37 -27.16 5.09
CA GLU A 65 33.12 -25.97 5.45
C GLU A 65 32.96 -25.62 6.94
N LEU A 66 31.77 -25.82 7.52
CA LEU A 66 31.56 -25.69 8.97
C LEU A 66 32.24 -26.82 9.75
N ILE A 67 32.18 -28.05 9.24
CA ILE A 67 32.84 -29.22 9.84
C ILE A 67 34.36 -29.01 9.93
N LYS A 68 34.99 -28.41 8.91
CA LYS A 68 36.43 -28.11 8.93
C LYS A 68 36.82 -27.16 10.07
N VAL A 69 35.96 -26.21 10.44
CA VAL A 69 36.18 -25.28 11.57
C VAL A 69 36.13 -26.00 12.92
N LEU A 70 35.31 -27.05 13.04
CA LEU A 70 35.18 -27.84 14.27
C LEU A 70 36.22 -28.95 14.36
N SER A 71 36.61 -29.55 13.23
CA SER A 71 37.43 -30.73 13.18
C SER A 71 38.91 -30.43 13.48
N PRO A 72 39.53 -31.11 14.47
CA PRO A 72 40.95 -30.98 14.74
C PRO A 72 41.87 -31.39 13.58
N LYS A 73 41.35 -32.16 12.61
CA LYS A 73 42.08 -32.57 11.39
C LYS A 73 42.26 -31.43 10.38
N TYR A 74 41.55 -30.32 10.56
CA TYR A 74 41.53 -29.17 9.66
C TYR A 74 41.82 -27.88 10.44
N TYR A 75 40.83 -27.00 10.59
CA TYR A 75 41.00 -25.71 11.24
C TYR A 75 40.68 -25.73 12.74
N GLY A 76 40.13 -26.83 13.28
CA GLY A 76 39.71 -26.90 14.68
C GLY A 76 40.80 -26.68 15.73
N THR A 77 42.08 -26.85 15.38
CA THR A 77 43.23 -26.50 16.22
C THR A 77 43.54 -25.00 16.25
N TRP A 78 43.25 -24.31 15.14
CA TRP A 78 43.54 -22.88 14.93
C TRP A 78 42.33 -22.00 15.29
N SER A 79 41.12 -22.52 15.12
CA SER A 79 39.88 -21.84 15.45
C SER A 79 39.71 -21.72 16.97
N SER A 80 39.34 -20.53 17.42
CA SER A 80 39.14 -20.25 18.84
C SER A 80 37.97 -21.05 19.43
N ALA A 81 37.97 -21.24 20.75
CA ALA A 81 36.88 -21.93 21.44
C ALA A 81 35.51 -21.25 21.22
N LYS A 82 35.49 -19.91 21.14
CA LYS A 82 34.25 -19.14 20.89
C LYS A 82 33.68 -19.40 19.50
N VAL A 83 34.52 -19.38 18.46
CA VAL A 83 34.08 -19.66 17.09
C VAL A 83 33.57 -21.10 17.00
N LYS A 84 34.25 -22.08 17.60
CA LYS A 84 33.80 -23.47 17.63
C LYS A 84 32.47 -23.65 18.38
N SER A 85 32.29 -22.98 19.52
CA SER A 85 30.99 -22.96 20.23
C SER A 85 29.89 -22.43 19.32
N ARG A 86 30.15 -21.29 18.66
CA ARG A 86 29.17 -20.63 17.80
C ARG A 86 28.78 -21.46 16.57
N VAL A 87 29.75 -22.08 15.89
CA VAL A 87 29.46 -22.99 14.78
C VAL A 87 28.66 -24.21 15.26
N THR A 88 28.97 -24.74 16.45
CA THR A 88 28.23 -25.86 17.05
C THR A 88 26.78 -25.47 17.36
N GLU A 89 26.55 -24.27 17.91
CA GLU A 89 25.21 -23.71 18.15
C GLU A 89 24.42 -23.54 16.85
N VAL A 90 25.04 -23.01 15.79
CA VAL A 90 24.40 -22.83 14.48
C VAL A 90 24.04 -24.18 13.85
N MET A 91 24.95 -25.15 13.89
CA MET A 91 24.66 -26.49 13.35
C MET A 91 23.55 -27.19 14.16
N PHE A 92 23.56 -27.07 15.49
CA PHE A 92 22.52 -27.64 16.34
C PHE A 92 21.17 -26.98 16.11
N SER A 93 21.10 -25.64 16.07
CA SER A 93 19.84 -24.92 15.85
C SER A 93 19.19 -25.32 14.52
N TRP A 94 19.99 -25.54 13.48
CA TRP A 94 19.48 -26.02 12.19
C TRP A 94 18.92 -27.44 12.24
N THR A 95 19.41 -28.32 13.11
CA THR A 95 18.79 -29.65 13.31
C THR A 95 17.39 -29.57 13.91
N VAL A 96 17.13 -28.52 14.69
CA VAL A 96 15.82 -28.24 15.31
C VAL A 96 14.91 -27.48 14.35
N TRP A 97 15.44 -26.49 13.62
CA TRP A 97 14.66 -25.62 12.74
C TRP A 97 14.34 -26.26 11.38
N PHE A 98 15.19 -27.17 10.91
CA PHE A 98 15.03 -27.85 9.62
C PHE A 98 14.98 -29.38 9.80
N PRO A 99 13.98 -29.94 10.51
CA PRO A 99 13.89 -31.37 10.77
C PRO A 99 13.78 -32.23 9.48
N GLN A 100 13.31 -31.62 8.40
CA GLN A 100 13.22 -32.20 7.05
C GLN A 100 14.60 -32.36 6.37
N GLU A 101 15.60 -31.56 6.74
CA GLU A 101 16.93 -31.58 6.13
C GLU A 101 17.85 -32.61 6.84
N VAL A 102 17.66 -33.88 6.47
CA VAL A 102 18.35 -35.03 7.08
C VAL A 102 19.87 -34.89 7.08
N LYS A 103 20.45 -34.26 6.05
CA LYS A 103 21.90 -34.08 5.91
C LYS A 103 22.52 -33.24 7.03
N ILE A 104 21.79 -32.23 7.52
CA ILE A 104 22.25 -31.36 8.62
C ILE A 104 22.29 -32.18 9.92
N ARG A 105 21.23 -32.95 10.18
CA ARG A 105 21.14 -33.85 11.33
C ARG A 105 22.25 -34.90 11.31
N ASP A 106 22.48 -35.54 10.17
CA ASP A 106 23.51 -36.56 10.02
C ASP A 106 24.92 -35.99 10.23
N ALA A 107 25.20 -34.80 9.69
CA ALA A 107 26.46 -34.11 9.90
C ALA A 107 26.70 -33.76 11.39
N TYR A 108 25.67 -33.27 12.09
CA TYR A 108 25.77 -32.96 13.51
C TYR A 108 25.93 -34.22 14.38
N GLN A 109 25.16 -35.27 14.11
CA GLN A 109 25.28 -36.55 14.81
C GLN A 109 26.65 -37.21 14.58
N MET A 110 27.22 -37.08 13.37
CA MET A 110 28.58 -37.52 13.08
C MET A 110 29.61 -36.79 13.96
N LEU A 111 29.50 -35.47 14.12
CA LEU A 111 30.37 -34.68 14.99
C LEU A 111 30.28 -35.09 16.46
N LYS A 112 29.07 -35.41 16.95
CA LYS A 112 28.85 -35.98 18.29
C LYS A 112 29.50 -37.35 18.44
N LYS A 113 29.29 -38.25 17.47
CA LYS A 113 29.85 -39.61 17.49
C LYS A 113 31.38 -39.61 17.48
N GLN A 114 31.99 -38.62 16.82
CA GLN A 114 33.45 -38.42 16.80
C GLN A 114 34.01 -37.73 18.06
N GLY A 115 33.15 -37.34 19.01
CA GLY A 115 33.56 -36.65 20.23
C GLY A 115 34.03 -35.21 20.01
N ILE A 116 33.76 -34.63 18.83
CA ILE A 116 34.08 -33.23 18.51
C ILE A 116 33.10 -32.30 19.23
N VAL A 117 31.83 -32.69 19.29
CA VAL A 117 30.79 -32.04 20.09
C VAL A 117 30.50 -32.91 21.30
N LYS A 118 30.82 -32.43 22.50
CA LYS A 118 30.71 -33.18 23.76
C LYS A 118 29.34 -33.04 24.41
N GLU A 119 28.78 -31.84 24.38
CA GLU A 119 27.48 -31.51 24.97
C GLU A 119 26.67 -30.69 23.96
N ASP A 120 25.35 -30.91 23.96
CA ASP A 120 24.44 -30.15 23.11
C ASP A 120 24.30 -28.73 23.69
N PRO A 121 24.46 -27.69 22.87
CA PRO A 121 24.38 -26.32 23.37
C PRO A 121 22.96 -25.99 23.83
N LYS A 122 22.84 -25.29 24.97
CA LYS A 122 21.57 -24.77 25.47
C LYS A 122 21.12 -23.63 24.55
N LEU A 123 20.13 -23.89 23.70
CA LEU A 123 19.53 -22.86 22.86
C LEU A 123 18.79 -21.85 23.76
N PRO A 124 19.04 -20.53 23.62
CA PRO A 124 18.20 -19.52 24.26
C PRO A 124 16.76 -19.66 23.74
N GLU A 125 15.80 -19.79 24.65
CA GLU A 125 14.36 -19.95 24.33
C GLU A 125 13.81 -18.76 23.49
N ASP A 126 14.41 -17.57 23.63
CA ASP A 126 14.09 -16.35 22.86
C ASP A 126 14.52 -16.35 21.39
N ARG A 127 15.22 -17.41 20.92
CA ARG A 127 15.54 -17.60 19.49
C ARG A 127 14.71 -18.71 18.84
N ILE A 128 13.71 -19.25 19.53
CA ILE A 128 12.65 -20.04 18.88
C ILE A 128 11.63 -19.03 18.36
N LEU A 129 11.80 -18.58 17.11
CA LEU A 129 10.71 -17.86 16.46
C LEU A 129 9.53 -18.85 16.32
N PRO A 130 8.31 -18.46 16.73
CA PRO A 130 7.12 -19.28 16.48
C PRO A 130 7.01 -19.53 14.97
N PRO A 131 6.33 -20.62 14.54
CA PRO A 131 5.96 -20.77 13.14
C PRO A 131 5.37 -19.44 12.65
N PRO A 132 5.65 -19.03 11.39
CA PRO A 132 5.21 -17.74 10.87
C PRO A 132 3.77 -17.52 11.28
N SER A 133 3.52 -16.42 11.99
CA SER A 133 2.21 -16.09 12.53
C SER A 133 1.17 -16.44 11.48
N PRO A 134 0.13 -17.24 11.81
CA PRO A 134 -0.94 -17.54 10.87
C PRO A 134 -1.32 -16.23 10.21
N ARG A 135 -1.30 -16.17 8.87
CA ARG A 135 -1.72 -14.97 8.15
C ARG A 135 -3.04 -14.51 8.80
N PRO A 136 -3.18 -13.22 9.14
CA PRO A 136 -4.40 -12.75 9.79
C PRO A 136 -5.60 -13.28 8.98
N GLN A 137 -6.54 -13.95 9.67
CA GLN A 137 -7.58 -14.79 9.06
C GLN A 137 -8.58 -14.07 8.13
N ASN A 138 -8.33 -12.79 7.83
CA ASN A 138 -9.10 -11.97 6.92
C ASN A 138 -8.14 -11.28 5.93
N SER A 139 -7.20 -12.02 5.35
CA SER A 139 -6.34 -11.48 4.30
C SER A 139 -7.19 -11.25 3.05
N ILE A 140 -6.89 -10.19 2.30
CA ILE A 140 -7.47 -9.85 0.98
C ILE A 140 -7.56 -11.08 0.04
N PHE A 141 -6.68 -12.05 0.24
CA PHE A 141 -6.58 -13.26 -0.56
C PHE A 141 -7.40 -14.44 -0.05
N ASP A 142 -8.04 -14.35 1.12
CA ASP A 142 -8.78 -15.45 1.76
C ASP A 142 -10.31 -15.26 1.70
N THR A 143 -10.80 -14.12 1.18
CA THR A 143 -12.23 -13.79 1.05
C THR A 143 -12.98 -14.69 0.05
N ASP A 144 -12.28 -15.19 -0.96
CA ASP A 144 -12.81 -16.08 -2.00
C ASP A 144 -11.97 -17.36 -2.03
N GLU A 145 -12.40 -18.36 -1.25
CA GLU A 145 -11.66 -19.59 -0.96
C GLU A 145 -11.20 -20.34 -2.23
N GLU A 146 -11.98 -20.24 -3.32
CA GLU A 146 -11.65 -20.84 -4.62
C GLU A 146 -10.54 -20.06 -5.34
N LYS A 147 -10.61 -18.73 -5.35
CA LYS A 147 -9.52 -17.89 -5.88
C LYS A 147 -8.24 -18.04 -5.06
N SER A 148 -8.33 -18.16 -3.73
CA SER A 148 -7.18 -18.40 -2.84
C SER A 148 -6.48 -19.72 -3.18
N LYS A 149 -7.26 -20.81 -3.32
CA LYS A 149 -6.75 -22.15 -3.67
C LYS A 149 -6.12 -22.15 -5.05
N LEU A 150 -6.75 -21.49 -6.03
CA LEU A 150 -6.20 -21.37 -7.39
C LEU A 150 -4.89 -20.60 -7.39
N LEU A 151 -4.84 -19.44 -6.71
CA LEU A 151 -3.62 -18.65 -6.59
C LEU A 151 -2.48 -19.45 -5.95
N ALA A 152 -2.76 -20.20 -4.88
CA ALA A 152 -1.78 -21.05 -4.23
C ALA A 152 -1.26 -22.18 -5.14
N ARG A 153 -2.09 -22.73 -6.04
CA ARG A 153 -1.66 -23.71 -7.05
C ARG A 153 -0.76 -23.07 -8.11
N LEU A 154 -1.17 -21.91 -8.64
CA LEU A 154 -0.43 -21.21 -9.69
C LEU A 154 0.96 -20.75 -9.19
N LEU A 155 1.06 -20.26 -7.96
CA LEU A 155 2.33 -19.85 -7.35
C LEU A 155 3.26 -21.03 -7.03
N LYS A 156 2.73 -22.24 -6.87
CA LYS A 156 3.53 -23.47 -6.66
C LYS A 156 4.05 -24.09 -7.97
N SER A 157 3.55 -23.65 -9.12
CA SER A 157 3.98 -24.16 -10.42
C SER A 157 5.35 -23.58 -10.83
N ASN A 158 6.10 -24.35 -11.61
CA ASN A 158 7.37 -23.92 -12.20
C ASN A 158 7.21 -23.38 -13.63
N HIS A 159 5.98 -23.34 -14.17
CA HIS A 159 5.71 -22.87 -15.52
C HIS A 159 5.54 -21.35 -15.54
N ALA A 160 6.14 -20.70 -16.55
CA ALA A 160 6.06 -19.25 -16.72
C ALA A 160 4.63 -18.76 -16.94
N GLU A 161 3.80 -19.55 -17.62
CA GLU A 161 2.38 -19.24 -17.89
C GLU A 161 1.55 -19.21 -16.60
N ASP A 162 1.76 -20.17 -15.71
CA ASP A 162 1.06 -20.24 -14.42
C ASP A 162 1.43 -19.08 -13.52
N LEU A 163 2.70 -18.68 -13.50
CA LEU A 163 3.16 -17.49 -12.76
C LEU A 163 2.56 -16.20 -13.36
N GLN A 164 2.43 -16.10 -14.67
CA GLN A 164 1.74 -14.98 -15.30
C GLN A 164 0.24 -14.96 -14.95
N ALA A 165 -0.41 -16.12 -14.93
CA ALA A 165 -1.80 -16.25 -14.49
C ALA A 165 -1.97 -15.85 -13.02
N ALA A 166 -1.03 -16.25 -12.14
CA ALA A 166 -1.00 -15.83 -10.74
C ALA A 166 -0.91 -14.31 -10.61
N ASN A 167 0.00 -13.66 -11.34
CA ASN A 167 0.17 -12.21 -11.31
C ASN A 167 -1.09 -11.46 -11.79
N ARG A 168 -1.77 -11.97 -12.82
CA ARG A 168 -3.05 -11.42 -13.28
C ARG A 168 -4.14 -11.59 -12.23
N LEU A 169 -4.22 -12.76 -11.59
CA LEU A 169 -5.18 -13.05 -10.53
C LEU A 169 -4.96 -12.15 -9.31
N ILE A 170 -3.72 -11.98 -8.86
CA ILE A 170 -3.34 -11.05 -7.77
C ILE A 170 -3.80 -9.62 -8.09
N LYS A 171 -3.50 -9.14 -9.31
CA LYS A 171 -3.90 -7.79 -9.73
C LYS A 171 -5.42 -7.60 -9.73
N SER A 172 -6.16 -8.63 -10.17
CA SER A 172 -7.63 -8.61 -10.13
C SER A 172 -8.16 -8.60 -8.70
N MET A 173 -7.63 -9.45 -7.83
CA MET A 173 -8.06 -9.54 -6.42
C MET A 173 -7.80 -8.24 -5.66
N ILE A 174 -6.64 -7.61 -5.86
CA ILE A 174 -6.33 -6.31 -5.25
C ILE A 174 -7.29 -5.22 -5.74
N LYS A 175 -7.60 -5.20 -7.04
CA LYS A 175 -8.54 -4.21 -7.60
C LYS A 175 -9.95 -4.41 -7.06
N GLU A 176 -10.44 -5.65 -7.02
CA GLU A 176 -11.75 -6.00 -6.47
C GLU A 176 -11.85 -5.61 -4.99
N GLU A 177 -10.82 -5.90 -4.20
CA GLU A 177 -10.76 -5.52 -2.78
C GLU A 177 -10.69 -4.01 -2.58
N GLN A 178 -9.95 -3.29 -3.42
CA GLN A 178 -9.89 -1.83 -3.35
C GLN A 178 -11.26 -1.20 -3.65
N GLU A 179 -12.01 -1.75 -4.61
CA GLU A 179 -13.36 -1.31 -4.93
C GLU A 179 -14.33 -1.63 -3.79
N LYS A 180 -14.28 -2.86 -3.23
CA LYS A 180 -15.09 -3.26 -2.08
C LYS A 180 -14.80 -2.42 -0.84
N SER A 181 -13.53 -2.22 -0.49
CA SER A 181 -13.14 -1.38 0.66
C SER A 181 -13.55 0.08 0.48
N ALA A 182 -13.48 0.63 -0.73
CA ALA A 182 -14.00 1.97 -1.03
C ALA A 182 -15.53 2.03 -0.88
N GLN A 183 -16.26 0.99 -1.28
CA GLN A 183 -17.72 0.90 -1.10
C GLN A 183 -18.10 0.79 0.38
N VAL A 184 -17.41 -0.05 1.16
CA VAL A 184 -17.59 -0.17 2.61
C VAL A 184 -17.29 1.16 3.29
N SER A 185 -16.20 1.85 2.93
CA SER A 185 -15.87 3.16 3.48
C SER A 185 -16.95 4.21 3.20
N ARG A 186 -17.47 4.27 1.96
CA ARG A 186 -18.59 5.17 1.62
C ARG A 186 -19.85 4.86 2.43
N ARG A 187 -20.17 3.57 2.60
CA ARG A 187 -21.31 3.11 3.39
C ARG A 187 -21.17 3.56 4.84
N VAL A 188 -20.07 3.20 5.49
CA VAL A 188 -19.81 3.51 6.90
C VAL A 188 -19.80 5.02 7.14
N ASN A 189 -19.15 5.81 6.28
CA ASN A 189 -19.13 7.27 6.40
C ASN A 189 -20.52 7.88 6.31
N THR A 190 -21.35 7.42 5.36
CA THR A 190 -22.73 7.92 5.18
C THR A 190 -23.62 7.52 6.36
N ILE A 191 -23.49 6.29 6.86
CA ILE A 191 -24.25 5.82 8.03
C ILE A 191 -23.81 6.58 9.29
N SER A 192 -22.53 6.86 9.45
CA SER A 192 -22.02 7.69 10.56
C SER A 192 -22.59 9.11 10.48
N GLU A 193 -22.56 9.73 9.30
CA GLU A 193 -23.11 11.07 9.08
C GLU A 193 -24.61 11.15 9.40
N VAL A 194 -25.37 10.12 9.00
CA VAL A 194 -26.80 9.98 9.34
C VAL A 194 -26.98 9.85 10.86
N SER A 195 -26.18 9.00 11.51
CA SER A 195 -26.27 8.75 12.95
C SER A 195 -25.96 10.02 13.75
N GLU A 196 -24.91 10.76 13.37
CA GLU A 196 -24.55 12.04 13.98
C GLU A 196 -25.61 13.11 13.76
N SER A 197 -26.16 13.20 12.55
CA SER A 197 -27.19 14.19 12.20
C SER A 197 -28.50 13.92 12.94
N VAL A 198 -28.91 12.64 13.04
CA VAL A 198 -30.08 12.22 13.82
C VAL A 198 -29.88 12.54 15.30
N LYS A 199 -28.73 12.15 15.88
CA LYS A 199 -28.45 12.41 17.30
C LYS A 199 -28.49 13.91 17.63
N ARG A 200 -27.87 14.75 16.80
CA ARG A 200 -27.89 16.20 16.99
C ARG A 200 -29.29 16.79 16.83
N MET A 201 -30.10 16.24 15.92
CA MET A 201 -31.50 16.64 15.75
C MET A 201 -32.30 16.31 17.00
N ASP A 202 -32.16 15.10 17.54
CA ASP A 202 -32.86 14.66 18.75
C ASP A 202 -32.49 15.52 19.96
N GLU A 203 -31.21 15.85 20.15
CA GLU A 203 -30.72 16.75 21.22
C GLU A 203 -31.34 18.15 21.11
N LEU A 204 -31.34 18.75 19.91
CA LEU A 204 -31.93 20.06 19.67
C LEU A 204 -33.46 20.05 19.81
N LEU A 205 -34.13 18.95 19.43
CA LEU A 205 -35.57 18.78 19.59
C LEU A 205 -35.98 18.60 21.06
N GLU A 206 -35.18 17.94 21.88
CA GLU A 206 -35.43 17.85 23.33
C GLU A 206 -35.32 19.22 23.99
N ASN A 207 -34.30 20.01 23.65
CA ASN A 207 -34.17 21.40 24.11
C ASN A 207 -35.34 22.27 23.60
N TYR A 208 -35.84 22.01 22.39
CA TYR A 208 -37.03 22.67 21.84
C TYR A 208 -38.27 22.46 22.69
N LYS A 209 -38.52 21.21 23.08
CA LYS A 209 -39.68 20.83 23.92
C LYS A 209 -39.62 21.48 25.30
N ARG A 210 -38.42 21.66 25.85
CA ARG A 210 -38.17 22.34 27.14
C ARG A 210 -38.29 23.87 27.06
N GLN A 211 -38.50 24.43 25.86
CA GLN A 211 -38.55 25.88 25.60
C GLN A 211 -37.23 26.61 25.89
N GLU A 212 -36.10 25.91 25.91
CA GLU A 212 -34.78 26.44 26.28
C GLU A 212 -33.91 26.85 25.09
N LEU A 213 -34.47 26.93 23.87
CA LEU A 213 -33.67 27.17 22.67
C LEU A 213 -33.33 28.64 22.43
N SER A 214 -32.05 28.87 22.13
CA SER A 214 -31.58 30.14 21.57
C SER A 214 -31.94 30.27 20.08
N ARG A 215 -31.97 31.51 19.55
CA ARG A 215 -32.12 31.79 18.11
C ARG A 215 -31.05 31.06 17.28
N SER A 216 -29.83 30.95 17.81
CA SER A 216 -28.74 30.18 17.18
C SER A 216 -29.06 28.70 17.06
N ASP A 217 -29.74 28.11 18.05
CA ASP A 217 -30.07 26.69 18.06
C ASP A 217 -31.23 26.36 17.11
N GLN A 218 -32.14 27.32 16.90
CA GLN A 218 -33.23 27.20 15.94
C GLN A 218 -32.70 27.18 14.49
N GLU A 219 -31.71 28.02 14.16
CA GLU A 219 -31.00 27.99 12.88
C GLU A 219 -30.18 26.70 12.70
N ALA A 220 -29.53 26.23 13.78
CA ALA A 220 -28.80 24.97 13.77
C ALA A 220 -29.74 23.77 13.53
N LEU A 221 -30.92 23.75 14.15
CA LEU A 221 -31.93 22.70 13.97
C LEU A 221 -32.44 22.66 12.53
N GLN A 222 -32.73 23.81 11.92
CA GLN A 222 -33.15 23.90 10.52
C GLN A 222 -32.05 23.40 9.57
N THR A 223 -30.79 23.73 9.87
CA THR A 223 -29.63 23.26 9.10
C THR A 223 -29.49 21.74 9.17
N VAL A 224 -29.62 21.16 10.36
CA VAL A 224 -29.56 19.70 10.55
C VAL A 224 -30.72 19.01 9.84
N PHE A 225 -31.93 19.58 9.89
CA PHE A 225 -33.09 19.07 9.14
C PHE A 225 -32.85 19.03 7.63
N GLN A 226 -32.36 20.12 7.04
CA GLN A 226 -32.04 20.16 5.60
C GLN A 226 -30.94 19.16 5.23
N ARG A 227 -29.96 18.93 6.12
CA ARG A 227 -28.93 17.90 5.91
C ARG A 227 -29.53 16.50 5.91
N CYS A 228 -30.39 16.18 6.87
CA CYS A 228 -31.08 14.89 6.95
C CYS A 228 -31.94 14.60 5.71
N GLU A 229 -32.66 15.60 5.17
CA GLU A 229 -33.42 15.45 3.91
C GLU A 229 -32.51 15.11 2.72
N LYS A 230 -31.29 15.68 2.65
CA LYS A 230 -30.33 15.38 1.58
C LYS A 230 -29.66 14.01 1.70
N LEU A 231 -29.56 13.46 2.92
CA LEU A 231 -28.98 12.13 3.15
C LEU A 231 -29.91 10.99 2.72
N ARG A 232 -31.23 11.22 2.70
CA ARG A 232 -32.22 10.19 2.36
C ARG A 232 -32.07 9.62 0.93
N PRO A 233 -31.93 10.42 -0.14
CA PRO A 233 -31.62 9.91 -1.48
C PRO A 233 -30.26 9.20 -1.59
N LEU A 234 -29.29 9.57 -0.76
CA LEU A 234 -27.96 8.93 -0.75
C LEU A 234 -28.04 7.52 -0.15
N LEU A 235 -28.75 7.35 0.97
CA LEU A 235 -29.01 6.02 1.55
C LEU A 235 -29.78 5.12 0.57
N PHE A 236 -30.74 5.66 -0.17
CA PHE A 236 -31.47 4.89 -1.20
C PHE A 236 -30.52 4.39 -2.30
N ARG A 237 -29.63 5.27 -2.78
CA ARG A 237 -28.63 4.91 -3.79
C ARG A 237 -27.62 3.90 -3.28
N LEU A 238 -27.21 4.00 -2.01
CA LEU A 238 -26.33 3.02 -1.38
C LEU A 238 -27.01 1.65 -1.30
N ALA A 239 -28.27 1.60 -0.84
CA ALA A 239 -29.03 0.36 -0.77
C ALA A 239 -29.18 -0.32 -2.14
N SER A 240 -29.41 0.45 -3.21
CA SER A 240 -29.51 -0.12 -4.56
C SER A 240 -28.18 -0.62 -5.13
N GLN A 241 -27.05 -0.22 -4.54
CA GLN A 241 -25.70 -0.64 -4.94
C GLN A 241 -25.15 -1.79 -4.07
N THR A 242 -25.79 -2.13 -2.96
CA THR A 242 -25.37 -3.17 -2.00
C THR A 242 -26.33 -4.35 -1.98
N VAL A 243 -26.84 -4.76 -3.15
CA VAL A 243 -27.80 -5.87 -3.27
C VAL A 243 -27.15 -7.25 -3.10
N ASP A 244 -25.83 -7.31 -3.09
CA ASP A 244 -24.98 -8.49 -2.98
C ASP A 244 -24.51 -8.79 -1.54
N ASP A 245 -24.79 -7.89 -0.60
CA ASP A 245 -24.40 -7.99 0.82
C ASP A 245 -25.62 -7.67 1.71
N ASP A 246 -26.31 -8.73 2.16
CA ASP A 246 -27.54 -8.61 2.96
C ASP A 246 -27.31 -7.92 4.31
N GLU A 247 -26.14 -8.12 4.94
CA GLU A 247 -25.80 -7.53 6.22
C GLU A 247 -25.58 -6.02 6.06
N ALA A 248 -24.81 -5.62 5.04
CA ALA A 248 -24.64 -4.23 4.66
C ALA A 248 -25.95 -3.52 4.33
N LEU A 249 -26.82 -4.21 3.57
CA LEU A 249 -28.11 -3.69 3.19
C LEU A 249 -28.98 -3.45 4.43
N ALA A 250 -28.98 -4.38 5.40
CA ALA A 250 -29.68 -4.22 6.66
C ALA A 250 -29.21 -2.99 7.45
N GLU A 251 -27.90 -2.72 7.52
CA GLU A 251 -27.34 -1.52 8.17
C GLU A 251 -27.83 -0.22 7.52
N ILE A 252 -27.82 -0.14 6.18
CA ILE A 252 -28.28 1.03 5.42
C ILE A 252 -29.76 1.28 5.66
N LEU A 253 -30.57 0.21 5.66
CA LEU A 253 -32.00 0.29 5.91
C LEU A 253 -32.30 0.75 7.33
N GLN A 254 -31.59 0.21 8.33
CA GLN A 254 -31.73 0.64 9.71
C GLN A 254 -31.36 2.12 9.90
N ALA A 255 -30.30 2.60 9.23
CA ALA A 255 -29.93 4.01 9.23
C ALA A 255 -31.02 4.88 8.58
N ASN A 256 -31.64 4.39 7.50
CA ASN A 256 -32.73 5.07 6.82
C ASN A 256 -33.97 5.20 7.72
N ASP A 257 -34.35 4.13 8.42
CA ASP A 257 -35.50 4.15 9.33
C ASP A 257 -35.30 5.15 10.47
N LYS A 258 -34.10 5.19 11.07
CA LYS A 258 -33.73 6.19 12.10
C LYS A 258 -33.82 7.62 11.55
N LEU A 259 -33.31 7.84 10.35
CA LEU A 259 -33.38 9.14 9.67
C LEU A 259 -34.82 9.59 9.42
N ILE A 260 -35.68 8.69 8.92
CA ILE A 260 -37.10 8.96 8.68
C ILE A 260 -37.81 9.25 10.00
N GLN A 261 -37.53 8.49 11.06
CA GLN A 261 -38.10 8.72 12.38
C GLN A 261 -37.75 10.11 12.92
N ALA A 262 -36.49 10.52 12.83
CA ALA A 262 -36.05 11.86 13.28
C ALA A 262 -36.71 12.99 12.47
N LEU A 263 -36.77 12.84 11.14
CA LEU A 263 -37.45 13.81 10.27
C LEU A 263 -38.95 13.95 10.61
N ARG A 264 -39.62 12.83 10.94
CA ARG A 264 -41.01 12.84 11.38
C ARG A 264 -41.19 13.54 12.71
N GLN A 265 -40.32 13.29 13.68
CA GLN A 265 -40.35 13.95 14.99
C GLN A 265 -40.15 15.46 14.87
N TYR A 266 -39.21 15.90 14.04
CA TYR A 266 -39.01 17.33 13.74
C TYR A 266 -40.30 17.97 13.21
N ARG A 267 -40.91 17.38 12.17
CA ARG A 267 -42.13 17.92 11.57
C ARG A 267 -43.27 18.01 12.58
N GLN A 268 -43.41 17.01 13.46
CA GLN A 268 -44.45 17.01 14.50
C GLN A 268 -44.22 18.13 15.52
N VAL A 269 -43.01 18.27 16.05
CA VAL A 269 -42.70 19.26 17.10
C VAL A 269 -42.81 20.69 16.57
N VAL A 270 -42.39 20.94 15.33
CA VAL A 270 -42.47 22.27 14.70
C VAL A 270 -43.91 22.62 14.32
N ALA A 271 -44.67 21.69 13.72
CA ALA A 271 -46.08 21.94 13.38
C ALA A 271 -46.95 22.20 14.62
N SER A 272 -46.67 21.53 15.74
CA SER A 272 -47.38 21.73 17.02
C SER A 272 -47.22 23.15 17.59
N ARG A 273 -46.21 23.91 17.15
CA ARG A 273 -45.93 25.27 17.63
C ARG A 273 -46.60 26.34 16.76
N GLU A 274 -46.79 26.08 15.46
CA GLU A 274 -47.47 27.00 14.55
C GLU A 274 -48.98 27.12 14.87
N ASP A 275 -49.60 26.06 15.40
CA ASP A 275 -51.00 26.10 15.90
C ASP A 275 -51.17 26.80 17.26
N GLY A 276 -50.07 27.19 17.93
CA GLY A 276 -50.10 27.83 19.25
C GLY A 276 -50.19 29.36 19.24
N VAL A 277 -50.10 30.00 18.07
CA VAL A 277 -50.13 31.47 17.93
C VAL A 277 -51.17 31.88 16.89
N GLY A 278 -52.45 31.83 17.27
CA GLY A 278 -53.53 32.49 16.52
C GLY A 278 -54.78 31.64 16.40
N GLY A 279 -55.78 31.89 17.25
CA GLY A 279 -57.11 31.33 17.09
C GLY A 279 -57.82 31.89 15.84
N GLY A 280 -58.36 31.00 15.02
CA GLY A 280 -59.32 31.31 13.96
C GLY A 280 -59.60 30.06 13.09
N PRO A 281 -60.86 29.59 12.98
CA PRO A 281 -61.16 28.40 12.19
C PRO A 281 -61.26 28.75 10.72
N VAL A 282 -60.40 28.18 9.87
CA VAL A 282 -60.59 28.24 8.41
C VAL A 282 -60.39 26.85 7.82
N THR A 283 -61.54 26.22 7.59
CA THR A 283 -61.89 25.27 6.53
C THR A 283 -60.76 24.48 5.86
N SER A 284 -60.81 23.17 6.11
CA SER A 284 -60.39 22.07 5.25
C SER A 284 -60.35 22.39 3.74
N SER A 285 -59.17 22.29 3.14
CA SER A 285 -59.02 21.81 1.78
C SER A 285 -57.95 20.73 1.74
N VAL A 286 -58.43 19.51 1.58
CA VAL A 286 -57.65 18.28 1.38
C VAL A 286 -56.65 18.50 0.26
N ASN A 287 -55.35 18.45 0.59
CA ASN A 287 -54.32 18.09 -0.37
C ASN A 287 -53.81 16.70 0.00
N ALA A 288 -53.83 15.81 -0.98
CA ALA A 288 -53.63 14.37 -0.87
C ALA A 288 -52.33 13.99 -0.13
N PRO A 289 -52.27 12.83 0.54
CA PRO A 289 -51.05 12.36 1.16
C PRO A 289 -50.04 12.07 0.04
N GLY A 290 -48.95 12.83 0.01
CA GLY A 290 -47.75 12.43 -0.71
C GLY A 290 -47.37 11.05 -0.20
N LYS A 291 -47.48 10.03 -1.07
CA LYS A 291 -47.11 8.65 -0.77
C LYS A 291 -45.68 8.65 -0.22
N GLU A 292 -45.54 8.53 1.10
CA GLU A 292 -44.27 8.18 1.73
C GLU A 292 -43.93 6.78 1.23
N CYS A 293 -43.04 6.71 0.25
CA CYS A 293 -42.51 5.45 -0.25
C CYS A 293 -41.60 4.89 0.85
N SER A 294 -42.15 4.00 1.67
CA SER A 294 -41.38 3.23 2.65
C SER A 294 -40.53 2.21 1.89
N MET A 295 -39.21 2.21 2.08
CA MET A 295 -38.32 1.22 1.45
C MET A 295 -38.67 -0.23 1.84
N THR A 296 -39.36 -0.43 2.96
CA THR A 296 -39.95 -1.72 3.37
C THR A 296 -40.98 -2.27 2.39
N ALA A 297 -41.61 -1.43 1.56
CA ALA A 297 -42.58 -1.87 0.54
C ALA A 297 -41.94 -2.31 -0.78
N LEU A 298 -40.62 -2.13 -0.96
CA LEU A 298 -39.86 -2.51 -2.17
C LEU A 298 -39.15 -3.86 -2.06
N PHE A 299 -39.12 -4.48 -0.87
CA PHE A 299 -38.50 -5.79 -0.64
C PHE A 299 -39.01 -6.89 -1.59
N PRO A 300 -40.32 -6.99 -1.91
CA PRO A 300 -40.79 -8.02 -2.84
C PRO A 300 -40.42 -7.75 -4.32
N LEU A 301 -40.03 -6.52 -4.69
CA LEU A 301 -39.79 -6.13 -6.08
C LEU A 301 -38.32 -6.23 -6.51
N ILE A 302 -37.39 -6.27 -5.55
CA ILE A 302 -35.94 -6.38 -5.81
C ILE A 302 -35.49 -7.84 -5.75
N THR A 303 -36.11 -8.66 -4.89
CA THR A 303 -35.76 -10.08 -4.72
C THR A 303 -36.35 -11.00 -5.81
N GLU A 304 -37.42 -10.58 -6.50
CA GLU A 304 -38.05 -11.34 -7.58
C GLU A 304 -37.77 -10.74 -8.97
N ARG A 305 -36.57 -10.93 -9.51
CA ARG A 305 -36.35 -10.84 -10.97
C ARG A 305 -35.06 -11.52 -11.45
N GLY A 306 -35.03 -12.84 -11.29
CA GLY A 306 -34.39 -13.70 -12.28
C GLY A 306 -35.28 -13.78 -13.51
N PHE A 307 -34.67 -13.77 -14.70
CA PHE A 307 -35.26 -13.86 -16.05
C PHE A 307 -35.78 -12.58 -16.71
N GLY A 308 -35.26 -12.37 -17.93
CA GLY A 308 -35.22 -11.11 -18.64
C GLY A 308 -36.56 -10.56 -19.13
N ARG A 309 -36.65 -9.22 -19.09
CA ARG A 309 -37.27 -8.37 -20.12
C ARG A 309 -36.91 -6.91 -19.82
N GLU A 310 -36.48 -6.23 -20.87
CA GLU A 310 -36.15 -4.82 -20.93
C GLU A 310 -37.35 -3.97 -20.51
N VAL A 311 -37.19 -3.11 -19.51
CA VAL A 311 -38.19 -2.09 -19.16
C VAL A 311 -37.53 -0.72 -19.30
N LYS A 312 -37.84 -0.05 -20.41
CA LYS A 312 -37.54 1.38 -20.60
C LYS A 312 -38.42 2.21 -19.67
N PHE A 313 -37.80 3.06 -18.86
CA PHE A 313 -38.43 4.26 -18.34
C PHE A 313 -37.77 5.46 -19.00
N GLU A 314 -38.46 6.03 -19.99
CA GLU A 314 -38.20 7.40 -20.44
C GLU A 314 -38.84 8.35 -19.42
N CYS A 315 -38.05 9.27 -18.90
CA CYS A 315 -38.58 10.52 -18.35
C CYS A 315 -37.75 11.66 -18.94
N SER A 316 -38.39 12.34 -19.89
CA SER A 316 -37.91 13.50 -20.63
C SER A 316 -38.10 14.78 -19.83
N LEU A 317 -37.01 15.51 -19.55
CA LEU A 317 -37.07 16.96 -19.35
C LEU A 317 -35.70 17.62 -19.63
N SER A 318 -35.66 18.24 -20.82
CA SER A 318 -34.98 19.47 -21.26
C SER A 318 -33.58 19.80 -20.72
N ALA A 319 -32.62 19.76 -21.65
CA ALA A 319 -31.31 20.39 -21.54
C ALA A 319 -31.38 21.92 -21.71
N ALA A 320 -30.61 22.65 -20.92
CA ALA A 320 -29.94 23.90 -21.32
C ALA A 320 -28.71 24.14 -20.40
N PRO A 321 -27.67 24.84 -20.88
CA PRO A 321 -26.27 24.51 -20.60
C PRO A 321 -25.61 25.46 -19.59
N TYR A 322 -24.30 25.24 -19.35
CA TYR A 322 -23.30 26.02 -18.59
C TYR A 322 -23.00 25.53 -17.16
N PRO A 323 -21.72 25.65 -16.73
CA PRO A 323 -20.55 25.06 -17.33
C PRO A 323 -20.02 23.94 -16.42
N ILE A 324 -19.44 22.91 -17.03
CA ILE A 324 -18.61 21.94 -16.33
C ILE A 324 -17.39 22.72 -15.82
N PHE A 325 -17.41 23.10 -14.53
CA PHE A 325 -16.17 23.36 -13.83
C PHE A 325 -15.46 22.01 -13.77
N ALA A 326 -14.53 21.81 -14.72
CA ALA A 326 -13.51 20.79 -14.60
C ALA A 326 -12.77 21.10 -13.31
N VAL A 327 -13.17 20.42 -12.23
CA VAL A 327 -12.37 20.34 -11.02
C VAL A 327 -11.08 19.66 -11.48
N LEU A 328 -10.05 20.50 -11.68
CA LEU A 328 -8.67 20.05 -11.74
C LEU A 328 -8.47 19.11 -10.56
N PRO A 329 -7.98 17.88 -10.78
CA PRO A 329 -7.68 17.00 -9.67
C PRO A 329 -6.67 17.73 -8.77
N SER A 330 -6.96 17.76 -7.46
CA SER A 330 -6.07 18.29 -6.44
C SER A 330 -4.67 17.69 -6.59
N GLU A 331 -3.65 18.45 -6.21
CA GLU A 331 -2.23 18.05 -6.33
C GLU A 331 -1.89 16.72 -5.62
N GLU A 332 -2.78 16.21 -4.76
CA GLU A 332 -2.63 14.91 -4.10
C GLU A 332 -3.05 13.72 -4.97
N SER A 333 -3.87 13.92 -6.01
CA SER A 333 -4.36 12.85 -6.89
C SER A 333 -3.36 12.42 -7.97
N MET A 334 -2.21 13.09 -8.08
CA MET A 334 -1.13 12.70 -9.00
C MET A 334 -0.07 11.79 -8.37
N LEU A 335 -0.09 11.61 -7.04
CA LEU A 335 0.90 10.79 -6.34
C LEU A 335 0.56 9.29 -6.31
N LEU A 336 -0.65 8.90 -6.73
CA LEU A 336 -1.06 7.49 -6.84
C LEU A 336 -0.68 6.83 -8.18
N LEU A 337 -0.01 7.55 -9.10
CA LEU A 337 0.45 6.99 -10.38
C LEU A 337 1.82 6.30 -10.33
N LEU A 338 2.45 6.19 -9.17
CA LEU A 338 3.83 5.68 -9.08
C LEU A 338 3.88 4.33 -8.37
N SER A 339 3.27 3.34 -9.00
CA SER A 339 3.94 2.03 -9.00
C SER A 339 5.19 2.19 -9.87
N PRO A 340 6.40 1.74 -9.46
CA PRO A 340 7.51 1.62 -10.39
C PRO A 340 7.00 0.77 -11.56
N ALA A 341 6.87 1.41 -12.72
CA ALA A 341 6.45 0.75 -13.93
C ALA A 341 7.38 -0.43 -14.17
N GLY A 342 6.84 -1.65 -14.13
CA GLY A 342 7.62 -2.87 -14.30
C GLY A 342 8.61 -2.78 -15.47
N GLY A 343 9.90 -2.95 -15.15
CA GLY A 343 10.96 -3.27 -16.12
C GLY A 343 11.97 -2.17 -16.47
N ILE A 344 11.76 -0.89 -16.13
CA ILE A 344 12.72 0.18 -16.48
C ILE A 344 13.52 0.62 -15.25
N CYS A 345 14.84 0.44 -15.29
CA CYS A 345 15.71 0.89 -14.21
C CYS A 345 15.68 2.43 -14.09
N PRO A 346 15.55 2.99 -12.88
CA PRO A 346 15.59 4.43 -12.69
C PRO A 346 16.97 4.97 -13.08
N LEU A 347 16.96 6.16 -13.71
CA LEU A 347 18.17 6.78 -14.22
C LEU A 347 18.76 7.70 -13.16
N THR A 348 19.98 7.39 -12.70
CA THR A 348 20.69 8.23 -11.72
C THR A 348 21.13 9.54 -12.37
N VAL A 349 20.61 10.66 -11.85
CA VAL A 349 20.97 12.01 -12.28
C VAL A 349 22.20 12.50 -11.53
N LEU A 350 22.23 12.27 -10.22
CA LEU A 350 23.31 12.69 -9.34
C LEU A 350 23.49 11.68 -8.21
N ASP A 351 24.73 11.35 -7.88
CA ASP A 351 25.11 10.61 -6.67
C ASP A 351 26.41 11.21 -6.13
N ARG A 352 26.29 12.33 -5.39
CA ARG A 352 27.43 13.10 -4.86
C ARG A 352 27.07 13.73 -3.51
N ASN A 353 28.06 13.87 -2.63
CA ASN A 353 27.92 14.52 -1.31
C ASN A 353 26.79 13.94 -0.43
N GLY A 354 26.51 12.64 -0.60
CA GLY A 354 25.40 11.96 0.08
C GLY A 354 24.02 12.35 -0.43
N LEU A 355 23.89 13.20 -1.46
CA LEU A 355 22.64 13.49 -2.13
C LEU A 355 22.53 12.62 -3.38
N LYS A 356 21.48 11.81 -3.43
CA LYS A 356 21.18 10.95 -4.57
C LYS A 356 19.88 11.38 -5.23
N ALA A 357 19.95 11.68 -6.52
CA ALA A 357 18.81 12.09 -7.34
C ALA A 357 18.61 11.08 -8.48
N MET A 358 17.39 10.57 -8.62
CA MET A 358 17.03 9.54 -9.59
C MET A 358 15.75 9.91 -10.35
N LEU A 359 15.71 9.60 -11.64
CA LEU A 359 14.53 9.75 -12.49
C LEU A 359 13.84 8.42 -12.68
N HIS A 360 12.57 8.39 -12.33
CA HIS A 360 11.65 7.27 -12.56
C HIS A 360 10.78 7.58 -13.78
N PHE A 361 10.49 6.56 -14.58
CA PHE A 361 9.71 6.70 -15.81
C PHE A 361 8.32 6.10 -15.61
N SER A 362 7.28 6.83 -16.00
CA SER A 362 5.91 6.31 -16.06
C SER A 362 5.76 5.34 -17.23
N ARG A 363 4.96 4.28 -17.05
CA ARG A 363 4.55 3.38 -18.14
C ARG A 363 3.56 4.07 -19.07
N ASP A 364 2.63 4.80 -18.48
CA ASP A 364 1.51 5.40 -19.20
C ASP A 364 1.87 6.85 -19.56
N PRO A 365 1.65 7.27 -20.84
CA PRO A 365 1.83 8.66 -21.23
C PRO A 365 0.77 9.55 -20.57
N ALA A 366 0.99 10.87 -20.60
CA ALA A 366 0.04 11.81 -20.02
C ALA A 366 -1.38 11.63 -20.62
N PRO A 367 -2.45 11.64 -19.81
CA PRO A 367 -3.82 11.47 -20.30
C PRO A 367 -4.14 12.46 -21.43
N GLY A 368 -4.49 11.92 -22.60
CA GLY A 368 -4.81 12.71 -23.80
C GLY A 368 -3.62 13.27 -24.59
N ARG A 369 -2.37 12.96 -24.22
CA ARG A 369 -1.16 13.34 -24.97
C ARG A 369 -0.12 12.21 -24.99
N PRO A 370 -0.15 11.32 -26.00
CA PRO A 370 0.79 10.20 -26.11
C PRO A 370 2.25 10.66 -26.33
N ASP A 371 2.46 11.86 -26.86
CA ASP A 371 3.79 12.43 -27.14
C ASP A 371 4.50 13.02 -25.91
N VAL A 372 3.91 12.86 -24.72
CA VAL A 372 4.43 13.41 -23.45
C VAL A 372 4.87 12.27 -22.53
N LEU A 373 6.17 12.21 -22.29
CA LEU A 373 6.79 11.34 -21.31
C LEU A 373 6.63 11.95 -19.91
N VAL A 374 6.09 11.16 -18.98
CA VAL A 374 5.95 11.52 -17.57
C VAL A 374 7.09 10.89 -16.78
N MET A 375 7.80 11.71 -16.02
CA MET A 375 8.95 11.33 -15.21
C MET A 375 8.81 11.86 -13.79
N VAL A 376 9.40 11.17 -12.82
CA VAL A 376 9.45 11.63 -11.42
C VAL A 376 10.87 11.64 -10.93
N LEU A 377 11.34 12.82 -10.53
CA LEU A 377 12.62 13.00 -9.87
C LEU A 377 12.44 12.71 -8.38
N SER A 378 13.17 11.73 -7.86
CA SER A 378 13.27 11.45 -6.42
C SER A 378 14.65 11.82 -5.90
N MET A 379 14.71 12.65 -4.86
CA MET A 379 15.94 13.09 -4.21
C MET A 379 15.96 12.62 -2.76
N LEU A 380 17.03 11.95 -2.36
CA LEU A 380 17.22 11.41 -1.00
C LEU A 380 18.62 11.75 -0.49
N SER A 381 18.74 11.92 0.82
CA SER A 381 19.99 12.26 1.49
C SER A 381 20.45 11.13 2.41
N THR A 382 21.70 10.70 2.25
CA THR A 382 22.46 9.86 3.19
C THR A 382 23.51 10.66 3.97
N SER A 383 23.47 12.00 3.86
CA SER A 383 24.40 12.88 4.56
C SER A 383 24.03 13.05 6.03
N ALA A 384 25.04 13.15 6.90
CA ALA A 384 24.87 13.46 8.31
C ALA A 384 24.40 14.91 8.57
N GLN A 385 24.43 15.79 7.56
CA GLN A 385 23.95 17.16 7.65
C GLN A 385 22.64 17.35 6.87
N PRO A 386 21.72 18.20 7.36
CA PRO A 386 20.50 18.52 6.63
C PRO A 386 20.84 19.28 5.35
N ILE A 387 20.03 19.05 4.32
CA ILE A 387 20.11 19.71 3.03
C ILE A 387 18.89 20.62 2.88
N LYS A 388 19.11 21.91 2.60
CA LYS A 388 18.06 22.93 2.46
C LYS A 388 18.13 23.60 1.10
N ASP A 389 17.11 24.40 0.80
CA ASP A 389 17.04 25.23 -0.42
C ASP A 389 17.26 24.43 -1.72
N ILE A 390 16.73 23.21 -1.76
CA ILE A 390 16.87 22.32 -2.91
C ILE A 390 16.09 22.92 -4.08
N THR A 391 16.80 23.31 -5.15
CA THR A 391 16.19 23.72 -6.41
C THR A 391 16.77 22.92 -7.58
N PHE A 392 15.88 22.28 -8.33
CA PHE A 392 16.22 21.53 -9.52
C PHE A 392 15.72 22.26 -10.76
N GLN A 393 16.61 22.47 -11.71
CA GLN A 393 16.32 23.07 -13.01
C GLN A 393 16.76 22.10 -14.10
N ALA A 394 15.97 21.98 -15.16
CA ALA A 394 16.33 21.16 -16.31
C ALA A 394 16.06 21.89 -17.63
N ALA A 395 16.90 21.58 -18.62
CA ALA A 395 16.84 22.08 -19.98
C ALA A 395 17.04 20.93 -20.97
N VAL A 396 16.36 21.02 -22.10
CA VAL A 396 16.35 20.01 -23.16
C VAL A 396 16.57 20.69 -24.52
N PRO A 397 16.96 19.96 -25.59
CA PRO A 397 17.10 20.49 -26.94
C PRO A 397 15.85 21.25 -27.41
N LYS A 398 16.04 22.21 -28.33
CA LYS A 398 14.95 23.07 -28.83
C LYS A 398 13.82 22.30 -29.54
N THR A 399 14.09 21.07 -30.00
CA THR A 399 13.09 20.21 -30.66
C THR A 399 12.09 19.58 -29.69
N MET A 400 12.32 19.69 -28.38
CA MET A 400 11.48 19.16 -27.32
C MET A 400 11.23 20.21 -26.22
N LYS A 401 10.20 19.98 -25.40
CA LYS A 401 9.83 20.90 -24.30
C LYS A 401 9.74 20.15 -22.98
N ILE A 402 10.32 20.71 -21.93
CA ILE A 402 10.24 20.17 -20.57
C ILE A 402 9.48 21.12 -19.65
N LYS A 403 8.62 20.57 -18.80
CA LYS A 403 7.89 21.29 -17.75
C LYS A 403 8.08 20.58 -16.42
N LEU A 404 8.55 21.32 -15.42
CA LEU A 404 8.69 20.85 -14.04
C LEU A 404 7.46 21.30 -13.24
N GLN A 405 6.84 20.40 -12.51
CA GLN A 405 5.81 20.74 -11.52
C GLN A 405 6.48 21.17 -10.20
N PRO A 406 5.74 21.81 -9.28
CA PRO A 406 6.25 22.08 -7.93
C PRO A 406 6.79 20.80 -7.28
N ALA A 407 7.90 20.93 -6.55
CA ALA A 407 8.47 19.81 -5.78
C ALA A 407 7.66 19.62 -4.48
N SER A 408 7.65 18.39 -3.95
CA SER A 408 6.98 18.06 -2.69
C SER A 408 7.60 18.77 -1.47
N GLY A 409 8.82 19.29 -1.60
CA GLY A 409 9.53 20.05 -0.59
C GLY A 409 10.86 20.59 -1.11
N SER A 410 11.52 21.41 -0.30
CA SER A 410 12.83 22.01 -0.61
C SER A 410 13.91 21.64 0.40
N GLU A 411 13.61 20.73 1.33
CA GLU A 411 14.52 20.34 2.42
C GLU A 411 14.54 18.82 2.63
N LEU A 412 15.70 18.30 2.99
CA LEU A 412 15.92 16.92 3.43
C LEU A 412 16.62 16.93 4.80
N PRO A 413 16.08 16.23 5.80
CA PRO A 413 16.71 16.12 7.12
C PRO A 413 18.05 15.37 7.05
N ALA A 414 18.85 15.51 8.11
CA ALA A 414 20.04 14.69 8.30
C ALA A 414 19.67 13.20 8.33
N PHE A 415 20.51 12.37 7.72
CA PHE A 415 20.28 10.93 7.64
C PHE A 415 20.27 10.30 9.03
N ASN A 416 19.18 9.60 9.34
CA ASN A 416 19.03 8.84 10.57
C ASN A 416 18.66 7.38 10.22
N PRO A 417 19.54 6.39 10.53
CA PRO A 417 19.30 4.99 10.19
C PRO A 417 18.12 4.36 10.94
N LEU A 418 17.58 5.02 11.98
CA LEU A 418 16.45 4.54 12.77
C LEU A 418 15.09 5.07 12.26
N LEU A 419 15.08 6.02 11.33
CA LEU A 419 13.87 6.61 10.76
C LEU A 419 13.76 6.28 9.27
N PRO A 420 12.55 6.18 8.72
CA PRO A 420 12.36 6.08 7.27
C PRO A 420 13.05 7.26 6.55
N PRO A 421 13.78 7.02 5.45
CA PRO A 421 14.48 8.08 4.74
C PRO A 421 13.47 9.04 4.10
N ALA A 422 13.65 10.33 4.37
CA ALA A 422 12.87 11.39 3.74
C ALA A 422 13.25 11.54 2.26
N VAL A 423 12.27 11.85 1.43
CA VAL A 423 12.42 11.99 -0.03
C VAL A 423 11.75 13.26 -0.49
N VAL A 424 12.43 14.05 -1.31
CA VAL A 424 11.83 15.13 -2.09
C VAL A 424 11.52 14.58 -3.48
N SER A 425 10.27 14.75 -3.92
CA SER A 425 9.80 14.29 -5.23
C SER A 425 9.37 15.46 -6.09
N GLN A 426 9.59 15.37 -7.40
CA GLN A 426 9.16 16.39 -8.35
C GLN A 426 8.74 15.75 -9.68
N VAL A 427 7.58 16.12 -10.21
CA VAL A 427 7.08 15.60 -11.50
C VAL A 427 7.65 16.41 -12.66
N LEU A 428 8.16 15.72 -13.68
CA LEU A 428 8.71 16.26 -14.92
C LEU A 428 7.89 15.75 -16.11
N LEU A 429 7.46 16.66 -16.97
CA LEU A 429 6.73 16.37 -18.20
C LEU A 429 7.59 16.74 -19.40
N LEU A 430 7.93 15.77 -20.25
CA LEU A 430 8.76 15.98 -21.43
C LEU A 430 7.95 15.69 -22.71
N SER A 431 7.74 16.71 -23.53
CA SER A 431 7.11 16.58 -24.85
C SER A 431 8.18 16.43 -25.93
N ASN A 432 8.19 15.29 -26.61
CA ASN A 432 9.15 14.96 -27.67
C ASN A 432 8.41 14.51 -28.96
N PRO A 433 7.77 15.44 -29.69
CA PRO A 433 6.91 15.10 -30.83
C PRO A 433 7.66 14.50 -32.02
N HIS A 434 8.96 14.79 -32.17
CA HIS A 434 9.79 14.30 -33.27
C HIS A 434 10.52 12.99 -32.94
N LYS A 435 10.37 12.47 -31.71
CA LYS A 435 11.07 11.26 -31.22
C LYS A 435 12.59 11.34 -31.33
N ASP A 436 13.16 12.54 -31.23
CA ASP A 436 14.61 12.75 -31.24
C ASP A 436 15.28 12.16 -29.98
N PRO A 437 16.58 11.83 -30.02
CA PRO A 437 17.33 11.40 -28.84
C PRO A 437 17.27 12.43 -27.71
N ILE A 438 16.84 11.98 -26.53
CA ILE A 438 16.66 12.84 -25.35
C ILE A 438 18.02 13.08 -24.67
N ARG A 439 18.35 14.36 -24.48
CA ARG A 439 19.52 14.81 -23.71
C ARG A 439 19.07 15.88 -22.72
N LEU A 440 19.11 15.58 -21.43
CA LEU A 440 18.62 16.49 -20.40
C LEU A 440 19.80 17.10 -19.65
N ARG A 441 19.93 18.43 -19.70
CA ARG A 441 20.89 19.17 -18.87
C ARG A 441 20.19 19.61 -17.60
N TYR A 442 20.83 19.41 -16.46
CA TYR A 442 20.28 19.83 -15.18
C TYR A 442 21.23 20.76 -14.44
N LYS A 443 20.64 21.59 -13.58
CA LYS A 443 21.33 22.34 -12.53
C LYS A 443 20.58 22.09 -11.22
N LEU A 444 21.28 21.55 -10.24
CA LEU A 444 20.78 21.30 -8.89
C LEU A 444 21.54 22.18 -7.92
N THR A 445 20.83 23.05 -7.21
CA THR A 445 21.41 23.87 -6.14
C THR A 445 20.82 23.48 -4.81
N PHE A 446 21.63 23.45 -3.76
CA PHE A 446 21.19 23.15 -2.40
C PHE A 446 22.21 23.67 -1.39
N THR A 447 21.81 23.83 -0.14
CA THR A 447 22.67 24.20 0.98
C THR A 447 22.84 22.98 1.88
N GLN A 448 24.05 22.43 2.00
CA GLN A 448 24.34 21.33 2.92
C GLN A 448 25.01 21.89 4.17
N GLY A 449 24.32 21.81 5.31
CA GLY A 449 24.74 22.51 6.53
C GLY A 449 24.78 24.02 6.32
N THR A 450 25.98 24.60 6.22
CA THR A 450 26.22 26.03 5.93
C THR A 450 26.81 26.28 4.53
N GLN A 451 27.13 25.23 3.79
CA GLN A 451 27.82 25.36 2.50
C GLN A 451 26.81 25.31 1.34
N PRO A 452 26.76 26.35 0.48
CA PRO A 452 26.00 26.27 -0.76
C PRO A 452 26.73 25.39 -1.78
N CYS A 453 25.99 24.49 -2.40
CA CYS A 453 26.44 23.57 -3.44
C CYS A 453 25.63 23.81 -4.73
N SER A 454 26.31 23.71 -5.88
CA SER A 454 25.68 23.82 -7.21
C SER A 454 26.28 22.77 -8.13
N GLU A 455 25.49 21.75 -8.46
CA GLU A 455 25.87 20.69 -9.38
C GLU A 455 25.21 20.92 -10.74
N VAL A 456 25.98 20.79 -11.81
CA VAL A 456 25.49 20.87 -13.19
C VAL A 456 25.92 19.61 -13.90
N GLY A 457 25.00 19.00 -14.66
CA GLY A 457 25.32 17.78 -15.40
C GLY A 457 24.41 17.59 -16.61
N GLU A 458 24.72 16.54 -17.36
CA GLU A 458 23.93 16.10 -18.50
C GLU A 458 23.59 14.62 -18.32
N VAL A 459 22.32 14.30 -18.48
CA VAL A 459 21.77 12.97 -18.37
C VAL A 459 21.48 12.45 -19.78
N THR A 460 21.95 11.23 -20.04
CA THR A 460 21.75 10.47 -21.27
C THR A 460 21.31 9.05 -20.91
N GLY A 461 20.83 8.26 -21.88
CA GLY A 461 20.32 6.90 -21.61
C GLY A 461 18.84 6.86 -21.23
N PHE A 462 18.04 7.79 -21.76
CA PHE A 462 16.59 7.72 -21.69
C PHE A 462 16.07 6.51 -22.49
N PRO A 463 14.97 5.86 -22.07
CA PRO A 463 14.39 4.74 -22.79
C PRO A 463 14.01 5.15 -24.23
N GLU A 464 14.30 4.28 -25.21
CA GLU A 464 14.02 4.56 -26.61
C GLU A 464 12.50 4.67 -26.90
N PRO A 465 12.08 5.60 -27.78
CA PRO A 465 10.66 5.87 -28.04
C PRO A 465 9.92 4.74 -28.77
N GLU A 466 10.60 3.70 -29.29
CA GLU A 466 9.96 2.54 -29.93
C GLU A 466 9.52 1.48 -28.91
N LEU A 467 10.24 1.36 -27.78
CA LEU A 467 9.94 0.42 -26.70
C LEU A 467 8.73 0.84 -25.85
N SER A 468 8.16 2.03 -26.01
CA SER A 468 6.92 2.43 -25.33
C SER A 468 5.65 2.05 -26.11
N SER A 469 5.77 1.70 -27.39
CA SER A 469 4.64 1.36 -28.27
C SER A 469 4.39 -0.15 -28.44
N SER A 470 5.37 -1.00 -28.12
CA SER A 470 5.28 -2.46 -28.30
C SER A 470 4.62 -3.22 -27.12
N TRP A 471 4.05 -2.52 -26.14
CA TRP A 471 3.50 -3.14 -24.92
C TRP A 471 2.05 -2.70 -24.64
N SER A 472 1.27 -2.55 -25.72
CA SER A 472 -0.19 -2.44 -25.66
C SER A 472 -0.82 -3.77 -25.27
#